data_AF-A0A2S9GEV4-F1
#
_entry.id   AF-A0A2S9GEV4-F1
#
_cell.length_a   1.000
_cell.length_b   1.000
_cell.length_c   1.000
_cell.angle_alpha   90.00
_cell.angle_beta   90.00
_cell.angle_gamma   90.00
#
_symmetry.space_group_name_H-M   'P 1'
#
loop_
_entity.id
_entity.type
_entity.pdbx_description
1 polymer ?
#
loop_
_entity_poly.entity_id
_entity_poly.type
_entity_poly.pdbx_seq_one_letter_code
_entity_poly.pdbx_strand_id
1 'polypeptide(L)'
;VGVAVVLGITVGALVGIEGYNFLDLLGLGPATGIISSLVNTRELAPIAASLAFATQAGCRFTAQLGSMRIAEEIDALESLGIRPI
;
A
#
# COMPACT_ATOMS: atom_id res chain seq x y z
N VAL A 1 -1.54 0.40 9.50
CA VAL A 1 -1.02 1.75 9.83
C VAL A 1 0.50 1.84 9.67
N GLY A 2 1.30 1.01 10.35
CA GLY A 2 2.78 1.07 10.26
C GLY A 2 3.34 1.07 8.83
N VAL A 3 2.93 0.11 7.99
CA VAL A 3 3.40 0.01 6.59
C VAL A 3 2.97 1.20 5.74
N ALA A 4 1.71 1.66 5.86
CA ALA A 4 1.21 2.80 5.09
C ALA A 4 1.94 4.10 5.44
N VAL A 5 2.25 4.32 6.73
CA VAL A 5 2.99 5.51 7.18
C VAL A 5 4.43 5.46 6.68
N VAL A 6 5.11 4.31 6.81
CA VAL A 6 6.48 4.14 6.31
C VAL A 6 6.54 4.33 4.80
N LEU A 7 5.61 3.72 4.05
CA LEU A 7 5.55 3.90 2.60
C LEU A 7 5.28 5.36 2.22
N GLY A 8 4.31 6.01 2.85
CA GLY A 8 3.96 7.40 2.55
C GLY A 8 5.11 8.38 2.79
N ILE A 9 5.82 8.25 3.92
CA ILE A 9 6.98 9.10 4.23
C ILE A 9 8.12 8.85 3.25
N THR A 10 8.46 7.58 3.00
CA THR A 10 9.61 7.23 2.13
C THR A 10 9.36 7.65 0.69
N VAL A 11 8.16 7.40 0.16
CA VAL A 11 7.78 7.77 -1.20
C VAL A 11 7.70 9.30 -1.35
N GLY A 12 7.10 9.99 -0.40
CA GLY A 12 7.00 11.45 -0.43
C GLY A 12 8.38 12.14 -0.37
N ALA A 13 9.29 11.62 0.46
CA ALA A 13 10.67 12.12 0.54
C ALA A 13 11.44 11.91 -0.77
N LEU A 14 11.34 10.73 -1.38
CA LEU A 14 11.97 10.42 -2.67
C LEU A 14 11.50 11.37 -3.76
N VAL A 15 10.20 11.64 -3.83
CA VAL A 15 9.62 12.53 -4.84
C VAL A 15 10.05 13.98 -4.63
N GLY A 16 10.25 14.41 -3.38
CA GLY A 16 10.84 15.72 -3.10
C GLY A 16 12.28 15.84 -3.57
N ILE A 17 13.11 14.83 -3.27
CA ILE A 17 14.55 14.84 -3.63
C ILE A 17 14.74 14.73 -5.14
N GLU A 18 14.13 13.72 -5.77
CA GLU A 18 14.22 13.51 -7.22
C GLU A 18 13.53 14.62 -8.00
N GLY A 19 12.40 15.12 -7.49
CA GLY A 19 11.72 16.27 -8.05
C GLY A 19 12.60 17.52 -8.05
N TYR A 20 13.36 17.74 -6.97
CA TYR A 20 14.35 18.83 -6.92
C TYR A 20 15.46 18.65 -7.93
N ASN A 21 16.12 17.49 -7.93
CA ASN A 21 17.20 17.21 -8.88
C ASN A 21 16.75 17.40 -10.33
N PHE A 22 15.53 16.96 -10.68
CA PHE A 22 15.00 17.12 -12.03
C PHE A 22 14.69 18.57 -12.41
N LEU A 23 14.06 19.34 -11.51
CA LEU A 23 13.68 20.72 -11.80
C LEU A 23 14.87 21.68 -11.77
N ASP A 24 15.89 21.39 -10.97
CA ASP A 24 17.09 22.22 -10.89
C ASP A 24 17.88 22.18 -12.21
N LEU A 25 17.88 21.04 -12.92
CA LEU A 25 18.43 20.93 -14.28
C LEU A 25 17.75 21.87 -15.29
N LEU A 26 16.49 22.25 -15.02
CA LEU A 26 15.69 23.15 -15.85
C LEU A 26 15.73 24.60 -15.33
N GLY A 27 16.50 24.88 -14.26
CA GLY A 27 16.53 26.19 -13.59
C GLY A 27 15.26 26.51 -12.78
N LEU A 28 14.41 25.51 -12.53
CA LEU A 28 13.12 25.63 -11.85
C LEU A 28 13.13 25.04 -10.43
N GLY A 29 14.29 24.88 -9.79
CA GLY A 29 14.43 24.33 -8.43
C GLY A 29 13.43 24.87 -7.38
N PRO A 30 13.06 26.17 -7.37
CA PRO A 30 12.03 26.69 -6.45
C PRO A 30 10.61 26.18 -6.70
N ALA A 31 10.27 25.74 -7.91
CA ALA A 31 8.93 25.25 -8.26
C ALA A 31 8.65 23.81 -7.79
N THR A 32 9.66 23.15 -7.20
CA THR A 32 9.61 21.77 -6.72
C THR A 32 8.55 21.53 -5.65
N GLY A 33 8.33 22.49 -4.75
CA GLY A 33 7.28 22.39 -3.74
C GLY A 33 5.87 22.31 -4.34
N ILE A 34 5.61 23.09 -5.40
CA ILE A 34 4.30 23.10 -6.08
C ILE A 34 4.07 21.75 -6.76
N ILE A 35 5.05 21.26 -7.52
CA ILE A 35 4.94 19.99 -8.23
C ILE A 35 4.81 18.83 -7.24
N SER A 36 5.66 18.80 -6.20
CA SER A 36 5.65 17.77 -5.18
C SER A 36 4.30 17.71 -4.45
N SER A 37 3.70 18.85 -4.11
CA SER A 37 2.39 18.89 -3.45
C SER A 37 1.26 18.30 -4.30
N LEU A 38 1.25 18.60 -5.60
CA LEU A 38 0.23 18.14 -6.54
C LEU A 38 0.36 16.65 -6.85
N VAL A 39 1.58 16.19 -7.14
CA VAL A 39 1.84 14.79 -7.49
C VAL A 39 1.65 13.87 -6.29
N ASN A 40 2.12 14.29 -5.10
CA ASN A 40 2.00 13.46 -3.90
C ASN A 40 0.54 13.25 -3.49
N THR A 41 -0.30 14.30 -3.52
CA THR A 41 -1.69 14.19 -3.08
C THR A 41 -2.60 13.49 -4.10
N ARG A 42 -2.38 13.72 -5.40
CA ARG A 42 -3.27 13.18 -6.44
C ARG A 42 -2.92 11.77 -6.87
N GLU A 43 -1.63 11.45 -6.96
CA GLU A 43 -1.18 10.20 -7.56
C GLU A 43 -0.58 9.26 -6.51
N LEU A 44 0.42 9.74 -5.75
CA LEU A 44 1.19 8.85 -4.89
C LEU A 44 0.45 8.45 -3.62
N ALA A 45 -0.35 9.34 -3.04
CA ALA A 45 -1.16 9.03 -1.86
C ALA A 45 -2.16 7.89 -2.11
N PRO A 46 -3.02 7.93 -3.16
CA PRO A 46 -3.93 6.82 -3.43
C PRO A 46 -3.19 5.53 -3.81
N ILE A 47 -2.10 5.59 -4.59
CA ILE A 47 -1.30 4.41 -4.96
C ILE A 47 -0.66 3.76 -3.74
N ALA A 48 -0.04 4.55 -2.86
CA ALA A 48 0.59 4.04 -1.65
C ALA A 48 -0.45 3.45 -0.69
N ALA A 49 -1.62 4.09 -0.57
CA ALA A 49 -2.71 3.58 0.26
C ALA A 49 -3.26 2.25 -0.27
N SER A 50 -3.52 2.13 -1.58
CA SER A 50 -4.03 0.89 -2.18
C SER A 50 -3.01 -0.25 -2.06
N LEU A 51 -1.73 0.04 -2.27
CA LEU A 51 -0.66 -0.96 -2.16
C LEU A 51 -0.49 -1.43 -0.71
N ALA A 52 -0.47 -0.50 0.25
CA ALA A 52 -0.38 -0.82 1.67
C ALA A 52 -1.58 -1.65 2.14
N PHE A 53 -2.79 -1.34 1.64
CA PHE A 53 -3.98 -2.11 1.95
C PHE A 53 -3.92 -3.52 1.34
N ALA A 54 -3.64 -3.62 0.04
CA ALA A 54 -3.60 -4.90 -0.67
C ALA A 54 -2.60 -5.87 -0.04
N THR A 55 -1.42 -5.39 0.33
CA THR A 55 -0.39 -6.20 0.99
C THR A 55 -0.83 -6.66 2.38
N GLN A 56 -1.28 -5.76 3.26
CA GLN A 56 -1.66 -6.14 4.63
C GLN A 56 -2.94 -6.97 4.70
N ALA A 57 -3.98 -6.57 3.97
CA ALA A 57 -5.25 -7.28 3.95
C ALA A 57 -5.11 -8.63 3.24
N GLY A 58 -4.42 -8.65 2.09
CA GLY A 58 -4.19 -9.86 1.30
C GLY A 58 -3.45 -10.94 2.09
N CYS A 59 -2.30 -10.59 2.69
CA CYS A 59 -1.53 -11.55 3.50
C CYS A 59 -2.30 -12.05 4.73
N ARG A 60 -3.17 -11.22 5.32
CA ARG A 60 -4.00 -11.65 6.46
C ARG A 60 -5.08 -12.63 6.03
N PHE A 61 -5.79 -12.36 4.95
CA PHE A 61 -6.83 -13.27 4.46
C PHE A 61 -6.24 -14.61 4.03
N THR A 62 -5.12 -14.60 3.31
CA THR A 62 -4.46 -15.86 2.90
C THR A 62 -3.94 -16.64 4.10
N ALA A 63 -3.38 -15.97 5.11
CA ALA A 63 -2.94 -16.63 6.34
C ALA A 63 -4.11 -17.24 7.13
N GLN A 64 -5.25 -16.53 7.23
CA GLN A 64 -6.44 -17.02 7.92
C GLN A 64 -7.07 -18.23 7.22
N LEU A 65 -7.25 -18.16 5.90
CA LEU A 65 -7.74 -19.29 5.12
C LEU A 65 -6.79 -20.50 5.20
N GLY A 66 -5.49 -20.24 5.16
CA GLY A 66 -4.47 -21.26 5.35
C GLY A 66 -4.55 -21.93 6.72
N SER A 67 -4.74 -21.15 7.79
CA SER A 67 -4.89 -21.71 9.14
C SER A 67 -6.17 -22.52 9.30
N MET A 68 -7.30 -22.06 8.77
CA MET A 68 -8.57 -22.81 8.82
C MET A 68 -8.47 -24.15 8.10
N ARG A 69 -7.68 -24.23 7.02
CA ARG A 69 -7.45 -25.48 6.31
C ARG A 69 -6.53 -26.44 7.06
N ILE A 70 -5.47 -25.95 7.69
CA ILE A 70 -4.55 -26.79 8.49
C ILE A 70 -5.23 -27.28 9.77
N ALA A 71 -6.14 -26.48 10.35
CA ALA A 71 -6.90 -26.82 11.53
C ALA A 71 -8.16 -27.67 11.24
N GLU A 72 -8.36 -28.11 9.99
CA GLU A 72 -9.53 -28.88 9.53
C GLU A 72 -10.89 -28.19 9.80
N GLU A 73 -10.91 -26.87 10.02
CA GLU A 73 -12.15 -26.13 10.28
C GLU A 73 -13.06 -26.08 9.04
N ILE A 74 -12.48 -26.07 7.85
CA ILE A 74 -13.23 -26.11 6.58
C ILE A 74 -13.98 -27.44 6.43
N ASP A 75 -13.30 -28.55 6.71
CA ASP A 75 -13.88 -29.90 6.63
C ASP A 75 -14.93 -30.11 7.74
N ALA A 76 -14.71 -29.52 8.92
CA ALA A 76 -15.68 -29.51 9.99
C ALA A 76 -17.00 -28.81 9.59
N LEU A 77 -16.93 -27.65 8.91
CA LEU A 77 -18.12 -26.97 8.39
C LEU A 77 -18.85 -27.82 7.35
N GLU A 78 -18.13 -28.51 6.48
CA GLU A 78 -18.72 -29.42 5.48
C GLU A 78 -19.42 -30.62 6.14
N SER A 79 -18.87 -31.18 7.22
CA SER A 79 -19.49 -32.26 8.00
C SER A 79 -20.80 -31.84 8.69
N LEU A 80 -20.93 -30.55 9.03
CA LEU A 80 -22.16 -29.95 9.58
C LEU A 80 -23.18 -29.59 8.50
N GLY A 81 -22.88 -29.84 7.22
CA GLY A 81 -23.74 -29.50 6.09
C GLY A 81 -23.73 -28.01 5.73
N ILE A 82 -22.79 -27.22 6.26
CA ILE A 82 -22.63 -25.80 5.97
C ILE A 82 -21.63 -25.65 4.83
N ARG A 83 -22.04 -25.00 3.74
CA ARG A 83 -21.15 -24.74 2.60
C ARG A 83 -20.21 -23.57 2.95
N PRO A 84 -18.87 -23.76 2.95
CA PRO A 84 -17.91 -22.72 3.27
C PRO A 84 -17.64 -21.73 2.12
N ILE A 85 -18.28 -21.94 0.95
CA ILE A 85 -18.24 -21.05 -0.23
C ILE A 85 -19.64 -20.86 -0.83
#